data_AF-A0A5N6XE10-F1
#
_entry.id   AF-A0A5N6XE10-F1
#
_cell.length_a   1.000
_cell.length_b   1.000
_cell.length_c   1.000
_cell.angle_alpha   90.00
_cell.angle_beta   90.00
_cell.angle_gamma   90.00
#
_symmetry.space_group_name_H-M   'P 1'
#
loop_
_entity.id
_entity.type
_entity.pdbx_description
1 polymer ?
#
loop_
_entity_poly.entity_id
_entity_poly.type
_entity_poly.pdbx_seq_one_letter_code
_entity_poly.pdbx_strand_id
1 'polypeptide(L)'
;MKRKLDANDVPSPEAADKKEKKEEDDADFESLNLDPRLRQALIKEKFTKPTLVQAKAIPLALEGKDILARAKTGSGKTAAYVLPILQTILQKKATDPSLKATTGLILVPTRELAEQVQNVVTTFAAFCGKDVRSVNLTQKVSDAVQRTMLADYPDLVVSTPARVVTNLGSSALSLENLTHLVIDEADLVLSYGYEEDINALAKAIPRGVQTFLMSATLTDEVDTLKGLFCRSPVTLKLEDKDDQGAGVSQFVVRCAEDEKFLLTYVIFKLQLIKGKVIIFVDDVDRCYRVKLFLEQFGIKSCVLNSELPINSRIHVVQEFNKGVYDILIAADEQEVIGARKSKKSKETEEAGSSDEDEGEPEDKSKRRKVSGKEKDYGISRGIDFQNVACVLNFDLPSTSKSYTHRIGRTGRAGKTGMALSFVIPKDQHGKHRPTSTATSKHDESVLAKIVKRQGKLGHEVKPYHFEMKQVEAFRYRMTDALRAVTRLAVQEARAREIRQELIKSEKLKRHFEENPEELRQLRHDDELRSARVQPHLKHIPEYLMPAKGKKGLSSGDVGFVSFRKQNENRIRKAREKNRGKGNGRKFAGVKKKVDPLKTFNRGRK
;
A
#
# COMPACT_ATOMS: atom_id res chain seq x y z
N MET A 1 -62.80 -0.01 -9.73
CA MET A 1 -63.38 1.29 -10.18
C MET A 1 -63.16 1.42 -11.68
N LYS A 2 -64.06 2.11 -12.40
CA LYS A 2 -63.96 2.28 -13.86
C LYS A 2 -62.76 3.18 -14.21
N ARG A 3 -61.91 2.77 -15.16
CA ARG A 3 -60.94 3.68 -15.79
C ARG A 3 -61.71 4.66 -16.67
N LYS A 4 -61.40 5.96 -16.59
CA LYS A 4 -61.94 6.95 -17.53
C LYS A 4 -61.16 6.83 -18.84
N LEU A 5 -61.87 6.81 -19.95
CA LEU A 5 -61.34 6.94 -21.30
C LEU A 5 -61.52 8.39 -21.75
N ASP A 6 -60.70 8.85 -22.70
CA ASP A 6 -60.90 10.13 -23.36
C ASP A 6 -61.88 10.02 -24.53
N ALA A 7 -62.11 11.11 -25.26
CA ALA A 7 -63.11 11.18 -26.32
C ALA A 7 -62.81 10.28 -27.55
N ASN A 8 -61.67 9.58 -27.59
CA ASN A 8 -61.26 8.69 -28.67
C ASN A 8 -61.00 7.23 -28.21
N ASP A 9 -61.46 6.85 -27.01
CA ASP A 9 -61.33 5.48 -26.45
C ASP A 9 -59.88 4.95 -26.30
N VAL A 10 -58.88 5.85 -26.21
CA VAL A 10 -57.47 5.47 -25.99
C VAL A 10 -57.08 5.65 -24.51
N PRO A 11 -56.26 4.75 -23.92
CA PRO A 11 -55.68 4.96 -22.60
C PRO A 11 -54.64 6.09 -22.61
N SER A 12 -55.05 7.30 -22.23
CA SER A 12 -54.12 8.42 -22.02
C SER A 12 -53.16 8.13 -20.84
N PRO A 13 -51.84 8.34 -21.00
CA PRO A 13 -50.89 8.22 -19.91
C PRO A 13 -51.01 9.44 -18.99
N GLU A 14 -51.58 9.25 -17.80
CA GLU A 14 -51.61 10.28 -16.75
C GLU A 14 -50.18 10.73 -16.44
N ALA A 15 -49.88 12.00 -16.75
CA ALA A 15 -48.63 12.65 -16.39
C ALA A 15 -48.60 12.83 -14.87
N ALA A 16 -48.06 11.83 -14.16
CA ALA A 16 -47.88 11.88 -12.73
C ALA A 16 -46.91 13.01 -12.36
N ASP A 17 -47.43 14.05 -11.72
CA ASP A 17 -46.70 15.25 -11.30
C ASP A 17 -45.68 14.92 -10.19
N LYS A 18 -44.51 14.42 -10.60
CA LYS A 18 -43.34 14.22 -9.76
C LYS A 18 -42.34 15.34 -9.96
N LYS A 19 -42.58 16.47 -9.30
CA LYS A 19 -41.53 17.46 -8.97
C LYS A 19 -40.59 16.93 -7.88
N GLU A 20 -39.92 15.81 -8.17
CA GLU A 20 -38.67 15.48 -7.50
C GLU A 20 -37.59 16.41 -8.06
N LYS A 21 -36.96 17.21 -7.20
CA LYS A 21 -35.94 18.18 -7.59
C LYS A 21 -34.75 17.49 -8.26
N LYS A 22 -34.66 17.59 -9.59
CA LYS A 22 -33.42 17.31 -10.34
C LYS A 22 -32.47 18.51 -10.26
N GLU A 23 -31.81 18.66 -9.11
CA GLU A 23 -30.69 19.58 -8.87
C GLU A 23 -29.43 18.78 -8.45
N GLU A 24 -29.07 17.73 -9.19
CA GLU A 24 -27.75 17.08 -9.06
C GLU A 24 -27.12 16.85 -10.45
N ASP A 25 -25.81 17.10 -10.53
CA ASP A 25 -24.85 16.58 -11.52
C ASP A 25 -24.80 17.16 -12.95
N ASP A 26 -24.82 18.50 -13.10
CA ASP A 26 -24.24 19.17 -14.28
C ASP A 26 -23.42 20.43 -13.94
N ALA A 27 -22.51 20.29 -12.97
CA ALA A 27 -21.54 21.33 -12.63
C ALA A 27 -20.37 21.36 -13.63
N ASP A 28 -20.06 22.55 -14.14
CA ASP A 28 -18.90 22.80 -15.03
C ASP A 28 -17.83 23.63 -14.30
N PHE A 29 -16.56 23.49 -14.68
CA PHE A 29 -15.47 24.34 -14.19
C PHE A 29 -15.70 25.83 -14.51
N GLU A 30 -16.49 26.15 -15.54
CA GLU A 30 -16.89 27.53 -15.83
C GLU A 30 -17.74 28.16 -14.71
N SER A 31 -18.61 27.38 -14.06
CA SER A 31 -19.47 27.85 -12.96
C SER A 31 -18.71 28.12 -11.64
N LEU A 32 -17.43 27.72 -11.56
CA LEU A 32 -16.59 27.86 -10.37
C LEU A 32 -15.85 29.21 -10.28
N ASN A 33 -16.02 30.12 -11.25
CA ASN A 33 -15.44 31.47 -11.26
C ASN A 33 -13.91 31.54 -10.98
N LEU A 34 -13.17 30.53 -11.43
CA LEU A 34 -11.71 30.46 -11.30
C LEU A 34 -10.98 31.45 -12.23
N ASP A 35 -9.79 31.89 -11.82
CA ASP A 35 -8.90 32.75 -12.60
C ASP A 35 -8.65 32.16 -14.01
N PRO A 36 -8.67 32.98 -15.07
CA PRO A 36 -8.46 32.51 -16.44
C PRO A 36 -7.20 31.66 -16.65
N ARG A 37 -6.12 31.92 -15.90
CA ARG A 37 -4.86 31.15 -15.95
C ARG A 37 -5.03 29.74 -15.40
N LEU A 38 -5.80 29.59 -14.31
CA LEU A 38 -6.13 28.28 -13.73
C LEU A 38 -7.09 27.50 -14.65
N ARG A 39 -8.06 28.19 -15.28
CA ARG A 39 -8.92 27.59 -16.32
C ARG A 39 -8.11 27.10 -17.53
N GLN A 40 -7.12 27.89 -17.98
CA GLN A 40 -6.23 27.49 -19.08
C GLN A 40 -5.39 26.25 -18.72
N ALA A 41 -4.97 26.11 -17.46
CA ALA A 41 -4.31 24.89 -16.97
C ALA A 41 -5.25 23.67 -17.02
N LEU A 42 -6.48 23.80 -16.53
CA LEU A 42 -7.49 22.73 -16.56
C LEU A 42 -7.77 22.23 -17.99
N ILE A 43 -7.94 23.15 -18.95
CA ILE A 43 -8.15 22.83 -20.38
C ILE A 43 -6.94 22.10 -20.96
N LYS A 44 -5.71 22.56 -20.69
CA LYS A 44 -4.46 21.94 -21.17
C LYS A 44 -4.33 20.49 -20.68
N GLU A 45 -4.66 20.25 -19.41
CA GLU A 45 -4.62 18.93 -18.78
C GLU A 45 -5.86 18.07 -19.07
N LYS A 46 -6.78 18.57 -19.91
CA LYS A 46 -8.01 17.89 -20.36
C LYS A 46 -8.97 17.54 -19.21
N PHE A 47 -9.02 18.37 -18.18
CA PHE A 47 -10.07 18.30 -17.16
C PHE A 47 -11.38 18.84 -17.75
N THR A 48 -12.24 17.94 -18.23
CA THR A 48 -13.48 18.30 -18.93
C THR A 48 -14.66 18.61 -18.01
N LYS A 49 -14.78 17.93 -16.88
CA LYS A 49 -15.78 18.20 -15.83
C LYS A 49 -15.18 18.00 -14.43
N PRO A 50 -15.62 18.78 -13.42
CA PRO A 50 -15.20 18.57 -12.04
C PRO A 50 -15.73 17.23 -11.51
N THR A 51 -14.91 16.52 -10.73
CA THR A 51 -15.37 15.33 -10.01
C THR A 51 -16.34 15.71 -8.88
N LEU A 52 -17.11 14.76 -8.35
CA LEU A 52 -18.08 15.02 -7.26
C LEU A 52 -17.46 15.74 -6.05
N VAL A 53 -16.21 15.41 -5.69
CA VAL A 53 -15.48 16.11 -4.62
C VAL A 53 -15.05 17.52 -5.02
N GLN A 54 -14.65 17.75 -6.27
CA GLN A 54 -14.29 19.08 -6.77
C GLN A 54 -15.52 19.99 -6.83
N ALA A 55 -16.62 19.51 -7.43
CA ALA A 55 -17.87 20.25 -7.59
C ALA A 55 -18.49 20.68 -6.24
N LYS A 56 -18.43 19.82 -5.21
CA LYS A 56 -18.99 20.13 -3.89
C LYS A 56 -17.99 20.85 -2.95
N ALA A 57 -16.68 20.60 -3.04
CA ALA A 57 -15.70 21.22 -2.16
C ALA A 57 -15.20 22.59 -2.64
N ILE A 58 -14.98 22.80 -3.95
CA ILE A 58 -14.37 24.05 -4.45
C ILE A 58 -15.22 25.29 -4.12
N PRO A 59 -16.56 25.32 -4.32
CA PRO A 59 -17.36 26.50 -3.94
C PRO A 59 -17.27 26.82 -2.44
N LEU A 60 -17.42 25.80 -1.58
CA LEU A 60 -17.31 25.96 -0.13
C LEU A 60 -15.91 26.42 0.31
N ALA A 61 -14.87 26.01 -0.42
CA ALA A 61 -13.50 26.42 -0.17
C ALA A 61 -13.29 27.90 -0.52
N LEU A 62 -13.86 28.36 -1.65
CA LEU A 62 -13.80 29.77 -2.07
C LEU A 62 -14.60 30.69 -1.14
N GLU A 63 -15.63 30.17 -0.47
CA GLU A 63 -16.34 30.86 0.63
C GLU A 63 -15.52 30.94 1.94
N GLY A 64 -14.32 30.36 1.99
CA GLY A 64 -13.45 30.37 3.18
C GLY A 64 -13.84 29.40 4.29
N LYS A 65 -14.71 28.41 4.03
CA LYS A 65 -15.13 27.41 5.03
C LYS A 65 -14.05 26.34 5.21
N ASP A 66 -13.90 25.86 6.45
CA ASP A 66 -13.15 24.62 6.74
C ASP A 66 -13.85 23.43 6.06
N ILE A 67 -13.06 22.49 5.51
CA ILE A 67 -13.59 21.33 4.79
C ILE A 67 -13.01 20.05 5.38
N LEU A 68 -13.89 19.11 5.72
CA LEU A 68 -13.52 17.73 6.05
C LEU A 68 -14.18 16.82 5.02
N ALA A 69 -13.40 16.28 4.09
CA ALA A 69 -13.92 15.46 3.00
C ALA A 69 -13.45 14.01 3.10
N ARG A 70 -14.42 13.10 3.14
CA ARG A 70 -14.22 11.65 3.04
C ARG A 70 -14.40 11.25 1.58
N ALA A 71 -13.31 10.90 0.89
CA ALA A 71 -13.36 10.44 -0.50
C ALA A 71 -12.20 9.46 -0.82
N LYS A 72 -12.43 8.52 -1.75
CA LYS A 72 -11.44 7.49 -2.13
C LYS A 72 -10.23 8.08 -2.86
N THR A 73 -9.06 7.43 -2.76
CA THR A 73 -7.88 7.74 -3.58
C THR A 73 -8.24 7.70 -5.07
N GLY A 74 -7.82 8.71 -5.83
CA GLY A 74 -8.18 8.85 -7.25
C GLY A 74 -9.49 9.61 -7.55
N SER A 75 -10.28 9.98 -6.54
CA SER A 75 -11.50 10.81 -6.73
C SER A 75 -11.23 12.27 -7.11
N GLY A 76 -9.96 12.70 -7.17
CA GLY A 76 -9.58 14.07 -7.50
C GLY A 76 -9.45 15.04 -6.32
N LYS A 77 -9.34 14.52 -5.08
CA LYS A 77 -9.14 15.27 -3.82
C LYS A 77 -8.10 16.40 -3.94
N THR A 78 -6.94 16.11 -4.54
CA THR A 78 -5.83 17.07 -4.67
C THR A 78 -6.23 18.35 -5.39
N ALA A 79 -6.92 18.26 -6.53
CA ALA A 79 -7.39 19.45 -7.23
C ALA A 79 -8.47 20.21 -6.44
N ALA A 80 -9.28 19.51 -5.64
CA ALA A 80 -10.34 20.11 -4.85
C ALA A 80 -9.84 21.06 -3.74
N TYR A 81 -8.61 20.89 -3.24
CA TYR A 81 -7.96 21.87 -2.35
C TYR A 81 -6.91 22.75 -3.07
N VAL A 82 -6.18 22.24 -4.06
CA VAL A 82 -5.15 23.04 -4.76
C VAL A 82 -5.77 24.21 -5.53
N LEU A 83 -6.86 24.00 -6.27
CA LEU A 83 -7.50 25.05 -7.07
C LEU A 83 -7.96 26.27 -6.22
N PRO A 84 -8.73 26.12 -5.12
CA PRO A 84 -9.12 27.27 -4.30
C PRO A 84 -7.93 27.94 -3.60
N ILE A 85 -6.91 27.19 -3.17
CA ILE A 85 -5.69 27.79 -2.57
C ILE A 85 -4.95 28.64 -3.60
N LEU A 86 -4.74 28.14 -4.81
CA LEU A 86 -4.13 28.90 -5.90
C LEU A 86 -4.95 30.15 -6.25
N GLN A 87 -6.29 30.03 -6.30
CA GLN A 87 -7.19 31.16 -6.53
C GLN A 87 -6.99 32.27 -5.48
N THR A 88 -6.97 31.93 -4.19
CA THR A 88 -6.78 32.92 -3.12
C THR A 88 -5.39 33.56 -3.15
N ILE A 89 -4.33 32.81 -3.49
CA ILE A 89 -2.97 33.35 -3.66
C ILE A 89 -2.94 34.38 -4.80
N LEU A 90 -3.54 34.05 -5.96
CA LEU A 90 -3.60 34.95 -7.11
C LEU A 90 -4.42 36.22 -6.81
N GLN A 91 -5.55 36.10 -6.11
CA GLN A 91 -6.36 37.24 -5.68
C GLN A 91 -5.59 38.16 -4.72
N LYS A 92 -4.87 37.61 -3.74
CA LYS A 92 -4.03 38.42 -2.84
C LYS A 92 -2.92 39.16 -3.58
N LYS A 93 -2.24 38.50 -4.53
CA LYS A 93 -1.16 39.13 -5.31
C LYS A 93 -1.64 40.11 -6.38
N ALA A 94 -2.90 40.00 -6.83
CA ALA A 94 -3.53 41.02 -7.66
C ALA A 94 -3.77 42.32 -6.87
N THR A 95 -4.09 42.21 -5.58
CA THR A 95 -4.28 43.36 -4.67
C THR A 95 -2.95 43.92 -4.16
N ASP A 96 -2.00 43.06 -3.80
CA ASP A 96 -0.65 43.44 -3.36
C ASP A 96 0.42 42.58 -4.06
N PRO A 97 1.00 43.09 -5.18
CA PRO A 97 2.08 42.41 -5.90
C PRO A 97 3.41 42.32 -5.12
N SER A 98 3.56 43.05 -4.00
CA SER A 98 4.76 43.03 -3.17
C SER A 98 4.75 41.93 -2.10
N LEU A 99 3.58 41.31 -1.87
CA LEU A 99 3.37 40.28 -0.85
C LEU A 99 4.27 39.06 -1.08
N LYS A 100 5.23 38.87 -0.17
CA LYS A 100 6.15 37.71 -0.10
C LYS A 100 5.96 36.99 1.23
N ALA A 101 5.13 35.95 1.24
CA ALA A 101 4.83 35.18 2.43
C ALA A 101 4.35 33.77 2.11
N THR A 102 4.73 32.79 2.94
CA THR A 102 4.13 31.46 2.94
C THR A 102 2.67 31.57 3.39
N THR A 103 1.73 31.42 2.47
CA THR A 103 0.29 31.55 2.74
C THR A 103 -0.45 30.21 2.73
N GLY A 104 0.12 29.17 2.13
CA GLY A 104 -0.40 27.81 2.17
C GLY A 104 0.61 26.76 2.64
N LEU A 105 0.14 25.78 3.41
CA LEU A 105 0.91 24.63 3.87
C LEU A 105 0.13 23.34 3.59
N ILE A 106 0.73 22.40 2.86
CA ILE A 106 0.15 21.09 2.59
C ILE A 106 0.98 20.01 3.29
N LEU A 107 0.38 19.40 4.30
CA LEU A 107 0.90 18.27 5.05
C LEU A 107 0.45 16.96 4.40
N VAL A 108 1.41 16.06 4.19
CA VAL A 108 1.19 14.71 3.64
C VAL A 108 1.96 13.65 4.44
N PRO A 109 1.49 12.40 4.51
CA PRO A 109 2.17 11.31 5.22
C PRO A 109 3.48 10.83 4.58
N THR A 110 3.69 11.02 3.26
CA THR A 110 4.85 10.48 2.54
C THR A 110 5.52 11.48 1.60
N ARG A 111 6.82 11.28 1.38
CA ARG A 111 7.62 12.01 0.37
C ARG A 111 7.09 11.78 -1.05
N GLU A 112 6.67 10.57 -1.36
CA GLU A 112 6.13 10.21 -2.67
C GLU A 112 4.79 10.90 -2.93
N LEU A 113 3.93 11.05 -1.92
CA LEU A 113 2.72 11.86 -2.03
C LEU A 113 3.05 13.36 -2.10
N ALA A 114 4.09 13.85 -1.40
CA ALA A 114 4.56 15.23 -1.55
C ALA A 114 5.03 15.52 -2.98
N GLU A 115 5.76 14.59 -3.62
CA GLU A 115 6.15 14.68 -5.03
C GLU A 115 4.91 14.70 -5.96
N GLN A 116 3.90 13.88 -5.69
CA GLN A 116 2.64 13.89 -6.47
C GLN A 116 1.86 15.20 -6.34
N VAL A 117 1.65 15.69 -5.10
CA VAL A 117 0.95 16.95 -4.85
C VAL A 117 1.71 18.13 -5.44
N GLN A 118 3.04 18.18 -5.28
CA GLN A 118 3.89 19.20 -5.89
C GLN A 118 3.75 19.23 -7.42
N ASN A 119 3.68 18.06 -8.08
CA ASN A 119 3.45 18.00 -9.52
C ASN A 119 2.08 18.59 -9.90
N VAL A 120 1.01 18.27 -9.17
CA VAL A 120 -0.34 18.83 -9.41
C VAL A 120 -0.35 20.36 -9.22
N VAL A 121 0.32 20.87 -8.18
CA VAL A 121 0.50 22.31 -7.96
C VAL A 121 1.23 22.95 -9.15
N THR A 122 2.40 22.42 -9.55
CA THR A 122 3.18 22.94 -10.69
C THR A 122 2.36 22.91 -12.00
N THR A 123 1.57 21.87 -12.21
CA THR A 123 0.69 21.71 -13.37
C THR A 123 -0.40 22.78 -13.41
N PHE A 124 -1.15 22.99 -12.31
CA PHE A 124 -2.18 24.04 -12.28
C PHE A 124 -1.59 25.46 -12.25
N ALA A 125 -0.40 25.63 -11.67
CA ALA A 125 0.33 26.90 -11.68
C ALA A 125 1.07 27.19 -13.02
N ALA A 126 0.99 26.31 -14.03
CA ALA A 126 1.79 26.43 -15.26
C ALA A 126 1.59 27.77 -16.01
N PHE A 127 0.42 28.39 -15.91
CA PHE A 127 0.09 29.68 -16.53
C PHE A 127 0.18 30.88 -15.56
N CYS A 128 0.55 30.65 -14.29
CA CYS A 128 0.75 31.69 -13.29
C CYS A 128 2.06 31.52 -12.48
N GLY A 129 3.03 30.76 -12.97
CA GLY A 129 4.29 30.46 -12.28
C GLY A 129 5.25 31.66 -12.08
N LYS A 130 4.92 32.84 -12.63
CA LYS A 130 5.55 34.11 -12.23
C LYS A 130 5.05 34.59 -10.87
N ASP A 131 3.78 34.34 -10.59
CA ASP A 131 3.03 34.86 -9.45
C ASP A 131 2.98 33.84 -8.30
N VAL A 132 2.94 32.53 -8.61
CA VAL A 132 2.88 31.46 -7.61
C VAL A 132 4.18 30.65 -7.58
N ARG A 133 4.80 30.58 -6.40
CA ARG A 133 5.96 29.72 -6.11
C ARG A 133 5.57 28.62 -5.13
N SER A 134 6.03 27.40 -5.39
CA SER A 134 5.83 26.27 -4.47
C SER A 134 7.10 25.46 -4.28
N VAL A 135 7.28 24.94 -3.06
CA VAL A 135 8.49 24.20 -2.66
C VAL A 135 8.10 22.91 -1.93
N ASN A 136 8.77 21.81 -2.28
CA ASN A 136 8.63 20.52 -1.60
C ASN A 136 9.84 20.24 -0.70
N LEU A 137 9.62 20.26 0.63
CA LEU A 137 10.67 20.11 1.66
C LEU A 137 11.11 18.66 1.93
N THR A 138 10.57 17.71 1.16
CA THR A 138 10.92 16.28 1.22
C THR A 138 11.89 15.86 0.10
N GLN A 139 12.24 16.77 -0.80
CA GLN A 139 13.24 16.54 -1.85
C GLN A 139 14.61 16.22 -1.24
N LYS A 140 15.38 15.35 -1.91
CA LYS A 140 16.76 14.99 -1.50
C LYS A 140 17.77 16.05 -1.93
N VAL A 141 17.64 17.25 -1.37
CA VAL A 141 18.60 18.35 -1.48
C VAL A 141 19.35 18.54 -0.15
N SER A 142 20.47 19.25 -0.15
CA SER A 142 21.14 19.61 1.10
C SER A 142 20.33 20.66 1.86
N ASP A 143 20.40 20.66 3.19
CA ASP A 143 19.66 21.64 4.01
C ASP A 143 20.06 23.09 3.70
N ALA A 144 21.28 23.32 3.18
CA ALA A 144 21.70 24.63 2.67
C ALA A 144 20.87 25.07 1.44
N VAL A 145 20.70 24.19 0.45
CA VAL A 145 19.86 24.46 -0.74
C VAL A 145 18.40 24.64 -0.33
N GLN A 146 17.90 23.83 0.61
CA GLN A 146 16.54 23.95 1.12
C GLN A 146 16.30 25.30 1.82
N ARG A 147 17.26 25.80 2.61
CA ARG A 147 17.20 27.16 3.18
C ARG A 147 17.18 28.24 2.11
N THR A 148 17.97 28.11 1.03
CA THR A 148 17.91 29.06 -0.09
C THR A 148 16.53 29.07 -0.76
N MET A 149 15.91 27.91 -0.98
CA MET A 149 14.55 27.82 -1.53
C MET A 149 13.49 28.45 -0.63
N LEU A 150 13.67 28.38 0.69
CA LEU A 150 12.76 28.99 1.67
C LEU A 150 12.98 30.50 1.85
N ALA A 151 14.21 30.98 1.72
CA ALA A 151 14.55 32.41 1.80
C ALA A 151 13.90 33.26 0.69
N ASP A 152 13.45 32.62 -0.40
CA ASP A 152 12.68 33.24 -1.49
C ASP A 152 11.18 33.40 -1.19
N TYR A 153 10.73 33.07 0.03
CA TYR A 153 9.34 33.12 0.52
C TYR A 153 8.33 32.47 -0.44
N PRO A 154 8.37 31.13 -0.62
CA PRO A 154 7.43 30.42 -1.46
C PRO A 154 6.00 30.52 -0.92
N ASP A 155 5.03 30.76 -1.80
CA ASP A 155 3.63 30.93 -1.43
C ASP A 155 3.02 29.67 -0.80
N LEU A 156 3.44 28.51 -1.31
CA LEU A 156 2.92 27.20 -0.96
C LEU A 156 4.06 26.23 -0.60
N VAL A 157 3.97 25.60 0.56
CA VAL A 157 4.93 24.57 1.01
C VAL A 157 4.24 23.21 1.06
N VAL A 158 4.84 22.20 0.42
CA VAL A 158 4.40 20.79 0.46
C VAL A 158 5.41 19.97 1.26
N SER A 159 4.97 19.26 2.29
CA SER A 159 5.92 18.55 3.19
C SER A 159 5.27 17.45 4.04
N THR A 160 6.10 16.55 4.60
CA THR A 160 5.72 15.77 5.79
C THR A 160 5.82 16.64 7.06
N PRO A 161 5.01 16.38 8.12
CA PRO A 161 5.02 17.16 9.36
C PRO A 161 6.41 17.34 9.98
N ALA A 162 7.16 16.25 10.15
CA ALA A 162 8.52 16.26 10.72
C ALA A 162 9.48 17.21 10.01
N ARG A 163 9.43 17.30 8.66
CA ARG A 163 10.28 18.24 7.91
C ARG A 163 9.82 19.69 8.13
N VAL A 164 8.53 19.97 8.29
CA VAL A 164 8.05 21.32 8.63
C VAL A 164 8.55 21.73 10.03
N VAL A 165 8.35 20.88 11.04
CA VAL A 165 8.83 21.12 12.42
C VAL A 165 10.34 21.35 12.47
N THR A 166 11.11 20.57 11.72
CA THR A 166 12.57 20.77 11.58
C THR A 166 12.94 22.14 11.01
N ASN A 167 12.19 22.65 10.02
CA ASN A 167 12.46 23.95 9.38
C ASN A 167 11.94 25.12 10.23
N LEU A 168 10.89 24.92 11.03
CA LEU A 168 10.43 25.87 12.06
C LEU A 168 11.46 26.00 13.18
N GLY A 169 11.93 24.88 13.74
CA GLY A 169 12.92 24.88 14.83
C GLY A 169 14.31 25.40 14.44
N SER A 170 14.59 25.55 13.15
CA SER A 170 15.79 26.20 12.62
C SER A 170 15.54 27.59 12.02
N SER A 171 14.35 28.16 12.24
CA SER A 171 13.88 29.45 11.73
C SER A 171 14.03 29.64 10.21
N ALA A 172 14.08 28.54 9.46
CA ALA A 172 14.18 28.53 8.00
C ALA A 172 12.82 28.76 7.32
N LEU A 173 11.72 28.45 8.02
CA LEU A 173 10.35 28.64 7.57
C LEU A 173 9.57 29.45 8.61
N SER A 174 8.87 30.51 8.18
CA SER A 174 7.84 31.18 8.98
C SER A 174 6.44 30.76 8.51
N LEU A 175 5.50 30.65 9.46
CA LEU A 175 4.08 30.36 9.23
C LEU A 175 3.16 31.48 9.77
N GLU A 176 3.72 32.63 10.15
CA GLU A 176 2.95 33.75 10.75
C GLU A 176 1.83 34.27 9.84
N ASN A 177 2.08 34.26 8.52
CA ASN A 177 1.16 34.71 7.48
C ASN A 177 0.39 33.56 6.81
N LEU A 178 0.40 32.36 7.41
CA LEU A 178 -0.33 31.21 6.89
C LEU A 178 -1.84 31.50 6.86
N THR A 179 -2.50 31.16 5.76
CA THR A 179 -3.96 31.29 5.63
C THR A 179 -4.67 30.01 5.21
N HIS A 180 -3.96 29.03 4.64
CA HIS A 180 -4.51 27.73 4.27
C HIS A 180 -3.64 26.60 4.83
N LEU A 181 -4.27 25.64 5.49
CA LEU A 181 -3.66 24.39 5.93
C LEU A 181 -4.38 23.22 5.27
N VAL A 182 -3.64 22.31 4.65
CA VAL A 182 -4.17 21.04 4.15
C VAL A 182 -3.48 19.90 4.90
N ILE A 183 -4.26 18.92 5.33
CA ILE A 183 -3.77 17.62 5.75
C ILE A 183 -4.40 16.59 4.81
N ASP A 184 -3.60 16.09 3.87
CA ASP A 184 -4.03 15.09 2.89
C ASP A 184 -3.63 13.68 3.32
N GLU A 185 -4.53 12.74 3.06
CA GLU A 185 -4.57 11.41 3.68
C GLU A 185 -4.42 11.50 5.22
N ALA A 186 -5.31 12.28 5.84
CA ALA A 186 -5.28 12.63 7.26
C ALA A 186 -5.36 11.43 8.22
N ASP A 187 -6.05 10.35 7.82
CA ASP A 187 -6.07 9.07 8.54
C ASP A 187 -4.70 8.37 8.53
N LEU A 188 -3.75 8.83 7.72
CA LEU A 188 -2.40 8.26 7.63
C LEU A 188 -1.38 9.10 8.37
N VAL A 189 -1.61 10.41 8.50
CA VAL A 189 -0.64 11.31 9.13
C VAL A 189 -0.41 10.95 10.59
N LEU A 190 -1.47 10.67 11.37
CA LEU A 190 -1.30 10.20 12.76
C LEU A 190 -0.84 8.74 12.83
N SER A 191 -1.45 7.86 12.01
CA SER A 191 -0.99 6.47 11.84
C SER A 191 0.50 6.35 11.47
N TYR A 192 1.14 7.38 10.90
CA TYR A 192 2.58 7.41 10.55
C TYR A 192 3.48 7.91 11.70
N GLY A 193 2.92 8.11 12.89
CA GLY A 193 3.67 8.51 14.10
C GLY A 193 3.96 10.00 14.18
N TYR A 194 3.37 10.84 13.33
CA TYR A 194 3.56 12.30 13.37
C TYR A 194 2.76 12.99 14.50
N GLU A 195 2.29 12.27 15.53
CA GLU A 195 1.49 12.84 16.64
C GLU A 195 2.22 14.00 17.33
N GLU A 196 3.51 13.85 17.66
CA GLU A 196 4.30 14.90 18.32
C GLU A 196 4.52 16.11 17.41
N ASP A 197 4.87 15.88 16.14
CA ASP A 197 5.07 16.92 15.14
C ASP A 197 3.78 17.72 14.89
N ILE A 198 2.65 17.03 14.79
CA ILE A 198 1.33 17.64 14.61
C ILE A 198 0.95 18.50 15.82
N ASN A 199 1.21 18.04 17.04
CA ASN A 199 0.99 18.83 18.25
C ASN A 199 1.95 20.03 18.38
N ALA A 200 3.14 19.98 17.79
CA ALA A 200 4.03 21.13 17.67
C ALA A 200 3.50 22.13 16.62
N LEU A 201 3.06 21.66 15.45
CA LEU A 201 2.47 22.48 14.40
C LEU A 201 1.19 23.20 14.85
N ALA A 202 0.31 22.52 15.60
CA ALA A 202 -0.89 23.12 16.17
C ALA A 202 -0.62 24.32 17.11
N LYS A 203 0.59 24.43 17.68
CA LYS A 203 1.02 25.57 18.50
C LYS A 203 1.66 26.69 17.68
N ALA A 204 2.27 26.36 16.54
CA ALA A 204 2.98 27.30 15.67
C ALA A 204 2.07 27.94 14.60
N ILE A 205 0.95 27.31 14.26
CA ILE A 205 0.02 27.77 13.24
C ILE A 205 -0.90 28.88 13.78
N PRO A 206 -1.06 30.01 13.06
CA PRO A 206 -1.89 31.13 13.52
C PRO A 206 -3.39 30.79 13.54
N ARG A 207 -4.13 31.46 14.42
CA ARG A 207 -5.59 31.34 14.50
C ARG A 207 -6.25 32.05 13.32
N GLY A 208 -7.10 31.33 12.58
CA GLY A 208 -7.85 31.90 11.45
C GLY A 208 -7.49 31.33 10.09
N VAL A 209 -6.54 30.39 10.06
CA VAL A 209 -6.25 29.54 8.91
C VAL A 209 -7.47 28.70 8.54
N GLN A 210 -7.78 28.66 7.25
CA GLN A 210 -8.76 27.75 6.66
C GLN A 210 -8.15 26.36 6.55
N THR A 211 -8.80 25.34 7.11
CA THR A 211 -8.27 23.97 7.17
C THR A 211 -9.03 23.01 6.25
N PHE A 212 -8.27 22.23 5.47
CA PHE A 212 -8.75 21.12 4.64
C PHE A 212 -8.25 19.79 5.23
N LEU A 213 -9.16 18.94 5.70
CA LEU A 213 -8.87 17.56 6.09
C LEU A 213 -9.41 16.60 5.02
N MET A 214 -8.49 16.00 4.27
CA MET A 214 -8.80 15.03 3.21
C MET A 214 -8.45 13.63 3.69
N SER A 215 -9.42 12.71 3.71
CA SER A 215 -9.22 11.35 4.23
C SER A 215 -10.02 10.31 3.45
N ALA A 216 -9.55 9.07 3.41
CA ALA A 216 -10.34 7.94 2.92
C ALA A 216 -11.37 7.46 3.98
N THR A 217 -11.05 7.62 5.27
CA THR A 217 -11.85 7.11 6.39
C THR A 217 -12.16 8.18 7.44
N LEU A 218 -13.21 7.93 8.23
CA LEU A 218 -13.49 8.68 9.45
C LEU A 218 -13.12 7.75 10.61
N THR A 219 -12.07 8.12 11.32
CA THR A 219 -11.49 7.42 12.47
C THR A 219 -11.28 8.42 13.58
N ASP A 220 -11.11 7.92 14.81
CA ASP A 220 -10.83 8.75 15.99
C ASP A 220 -9.58 9.64 15.78
N GLU A 221 -8.59 9.18 14.99
CA GLU A 221 -7.44 9.96 14.52
C GLU A 221 -7.83 11.19 13.67
N VAL A 222 -8.82 11.05 12.77
CA VAL A 222 -9.31 12.19 11.98
C VAL A 222 -10.12 13.14 12.86
N ASP A 223 -10.84 12.64 13.85
CA ASP A 223 -11.55 13.49 14.82
C ASP A 223 -10.59 14.22 15.79
N THR A 224 -9.43 13.67 16.13
CA THR A 224 -8.40 14.44 16.88
C THR A 224 -7.78 15.54 16.02
N LEU A 225 -7.44 15.28 14.76
CA LEU A 225 -6.96 16.31 13.82
C LEU A 225 -7.98 17.42 13.62
N LYS A 226 -9.27 17.06 13.49
CA LYS A 226 -10.40 17.99 13.42
C LYS A 226 -10.49 18.87 14.65
N GLY A 227 -10.32 18.32 15.86
CA GLY A 227 -10.31 19.08 17.10
C GLY A 227 -9.10 20.01 17.28
N LEU A 228 -7.98 19.71 16.63
CA LEU A 228 -6.74 20.52 16.68
C LEU A 228 -6.74 21.68 15.68
N PHE A 229 -7.20 21.47 14.45
CA PHE A 229 -7.00 22.42 13.34
C PHE A 229 -8.27 23.01 12.73
N CYS A 230 -9.45 22.41 12.94
CA CYS A 230 -10.71 22.91 12.38
C CYS A 230 -11.54 23.63 13.44
N ARG A 231 -12.34 24.61 13.02
CA ARG A 231 -13.31 25.32 13.88
C ARG A 231 -14.72 24.76 13.71
N SER A 232 -15.21 24.75 12.48
CA SER A 232 -16.55 24.26 12.13
C SER A 232 -16.53 23.72 10.69
N PRO A 233 -15.95 22.54 10.46
CA PRO A 233 -15.71 22.02 9.13
C PRO A 233 -16.98 21.44 8.50
N VAL A 234 -17.25 21.84 7.25
CA VAL A 234 -18.28 21.18 6.44
C VAL A 234 -17.83 19.77 6.14
N THR A 235 -18.60 18.79 6.61
CA THR A 235 -18.26 17.36 6.47
C THR A 235 -18.87 16.80 5.19
N LEU A 236 -18.06 16.67 4.14
CA LEU A 236 -18.45 16.08 2.86
C LEU A 236 -18.24 14.57 2.89
N LYS A 237 -19.32 13.80 2.96
CA LYS A 237 -19.31 12.34 2.81
C LYS A 237 -19.70 12.00 1.39
N LEU A 238 -18.71 11.63 0.58
CA LEU A 238 -18.89 11.37 -0.84
C LEU A 238 -18.74 9.87 -1.10
N GLU A 239 -19.85 9.26 -1.48
CA GLU A 239 -19.91 7.86 -1.92
C GLU A 239 -20.20 7.90 -3.42
N ASP A 240 -19.18 7.57 -4.23
CA ASP A 240 -19.27 7.65 -5.68
C ASP A 240 -20.29 6.61 -6.18
N LYS A 241 -21.35 7.07 -6.87
CA LYS A 241 -22.44 6.21 -7.40
C LYS A 241 -21.98 5.25 -8.51
N ASP A 242 -20.74 5.39 -9.00
CA ASP A 242 -20.15 4.67 -10.15
C ASP A 242 -19.69 3.23 -9.89
N ASP A 243 -19.88 2.69 -8.68
CA ASP A 243 -19.55 1.29 -8.37
C ASP A 243 -20.42 0.26 -9.15
N GLN A 244 -21.34 0.72 -10.02
CA GLN A 244 -22.06 -0.13 -10.99
C GLN A 244 -21.18 -0.67 -12.14
N GLY A 245 -20.01 -0.07 -12.40
CA GLY A 245 -19.14 -0.45 -13.54
C GLY A 245 -17.82 -1.15 -13.18
N ALA A 246 -17.28 -0.92 -11.98
CA ALA A 246 -15.91 -1.32 -11.60
C ALA A 246 -15.86 -2.10 -10.28
N GLY A 247 -16.61 -3.19 -10.20
CA GLY A 247 -16.69 -4.03 -8.99
C GLY A 247 -15.48 -4.95 -8.77
N VAL A 248 -15.36 -5.45 -7.53
CA VAL A 248 -14.51 -6.60 -7.19
C VAL A 248 -15.33 -7.88 -7.30
N SER A 249 -14.91 -8.79 -8.18
CA SER A 249 -15.50 -10.14 -8.27
C SER A 249 -15.01 -11.00 -7.11
N GLN A 250 -15.92 -11.43 -6.23
CA GLN A 250 -15.59 -12.12 -4.99
C GLN A 250 -15.84 -13.62 -5.12
N PHE A 251 -14.81 -14.42 -4.87
CA PHE A 251 -14.81 -15.87 -4.99
C PHE A 251 -14.38 -16.56 -3.69
N VAL A 252 -15.03 -17.66 -3.34
CA VAL A 252 -14.75 -18.46 -2.14
C VAL A 252 -14.53 -19.92 -2.51
N VAL A 253 -13.46 -20.50 -2.00
CA VAL A 253 -13.07 -21.90 -2.24
C VAL A 253 -12.99 -22.61 -0.90
N ARG A 254 -13.76 -23.69 -0.75
CA ARG A 254 -13.68 -24.56 0.42
C ARG A 254 -12.59 -25.61 0.18
N CYS A 255 -11.57 -25.66 1.04
CA CYS A 255 -10.42 -26.54 0.87
C CYS A 255 -9.68 -26.80 2.19
N ALA A 256 -8.84 -27.83 2.24
CA ALA A 256 -8.04 -28.18 3.40
C ALA A 256 -6.78 -27.28 3.56
N GLU A 257 -6.16 -27.30 4.75
CA GLU A 257 -4.97 -26.47 5.07
C GLU A 257 -3.73 -26.78 4.22
N ASP A 258 -3.56 -28.00 3.71
CA ASP A 258 -2.52 -28.36 2.75
C ASP A 258 -2.93 -28.03 1.31
N GLU A 259 -4.21 -28.16 0.99
CA GLU A 259 -4.77 -27.79 -0.31
C GLU A 259 -4.64 -26.28 -0.59
N LYS A 260 -4.69 -25.41 0.42
CA LYS A 260 -4.32 -23.98 0.27
C LYS A 260 -2.97 -23.80 -0.43
N PHE A 261 -1.94 -24.54 -0.01
CA PHE A 261 -0.60 -24.48 -0.60
C PHE A 261 -0.59 -25.06 -2.03
N LEU A 262 -1.30 -26.16 -2.25
CA LEU A 262 -1.42 -26.81 -3.56
C LEU A 262 -2.12 -25.90 -4.60
N LEU A 263 -3.26 -25.30 -4.23
CA LEU A 263 -4.00 -24.36 -5.08
C LEU A 263 -3.18 -23.11 -5.36
N THR A 264 -2.54 -22.53 -4.34
CA THR A 264 -1.66 -21.36 -4.49
C THR A 264 -0.50 -21.65 -5.46
N TYR A 265 0.13 -22.82 -5.32
CA TYR A 265 1.17 -23.27 -6.25
C TYR A 265 0.65 -23.37 -7.69
N VAL A 266 -0.49 -24.02 -7.92
CA VAL A 266 -1.06 -24.19 -9.26
C VAL A 266 -1.50 -22.86 -9.87
N ILE A 267 -2.16 -21.98 -9.11
CA ILE A 267 -2.59 -20.63 -9.54
C ILE A 267 -1.43 -19.83 -10.12
N PHE A 268 -0.33 -19.70 -9.36
CA PHE A 268 0.80 -18.88 -9.77
C PHE A 268 1.70 -19.59 -10.79
N LYS A 269 1.90 -20.90 -10.68
CA LYS A 269 2.80 -21.63 -11.58
C LYS A 269 2.22 -21.83 -12.98
N LEU A 270 0.90 -21.97 -13.10
CA LEU A 270 0.20 -21.99 -14.38
C LEU A 270 -0.24 -20.59 -14.85
N GLN A 271 0.10 -19.53 -14.11
CA GLN A 271 -0.26 -18.13 -14.40
C GLN A 271 -1.77 -17.93 -14.66
N LEU A 272 -2.61 -18.59 -13.86
CA LEU A 272 -4.08 -18.50 -13.96
C LEU A 272 -4.60 -17.09 -13.65
N ILE A 273 -3.81 -16.32 -12.91
CA ILE A 273 -4.05 -14.90 -12.60
C ILE A 273 -2.94 -14.09 -13.25
N LYS A 274 -3.32 -13.06 -14.02
CA LYS A 274 -2.40 -12.12 -14.66
C LYS A 274 -2.38 -10.79 -13.91
N GLY A 275 -1.19 -10.19 -13.82
CA GLY A 275 -0.98 -8.94 -13.09
C GLY A 275 -0.70 -9.15 -11.59
N LYS A 276 -0.67 -8.05 -10.84
CA LYS A 276 -0.18 -8.06 -9.46
C LYS A 276 -1.18 -8.65 -8.48
N VAL A 277 -0.68 -9.39 -7.49
CA VAL A 277 -1.48 -10.10 -6.49
C VAL A 277 -0.98 -9.79 -5.08
N ILE A 278 -1.91 -9.50 -4.18
CA ILE A 278 -1.65 -9.41 -2.74
C ILE A 278 -2.22 -10.65 -2.06
N ILE A 279 -1.38 -11.38 -1.33
CA ILE A 279 -1.73 -12.56 -0.55
C ILE A 279 -1.82 -12.15 0.92
N PHE A 280 -3.00 -12.22 1.53
CA PHE A 280 -3.17 -12.02 2.97
C PHE A 280 -3.13 -13.34 3.73
N VAL A 281 -2.29 -13.40 4.76
CA VAL A 281 -2.16 -14.50 5.71
C VAL A 281 -2.44 -14.02 7.14
N ASP A 282 -2.61 -14.97 8.05
CA ASP A 282 -2.95 -14.71 9.45
C ASP A 282 -1.78 -14.11 10.26
N ASP A 283 -0.57 -14.67 10.12
CA ASP A 283 0.58 -14.36 10.97
C ASP A 283 1.91 -14.21 10.19
N VAL A 284 2.93 -13.65 10.87
CA VAL A 284 4.24 -13.34 10.27
C VAL A 284 5.05 -14.60 9.92
N ASP A 285 5.02 -15.65 10.75
CA ASP A 285 5.70 -16.92 10.44
C ASP A 285 5.07 -17.56 9.18
N ARG A 286 3.76 -17.39 8.98
CA ARG A 286 3.02 -17.85 7.82
C ARG A 286 3.34 -17.04 6.56
N CYS A 287 3.61 -15.73 6.67
CA CYS A 287 4.18 -14.93 5.58
C CYS A 287 5.47 -15.57 5.04
N TYR A 288 6.43 -15.83 5.92
CA TYR A 288 7.70 -16.46 5.56
C TYR A 288 7.51 -17.92 5.08
N ARG A 289 6.58 -18.67 5.66
CA ARG A 289 6.25 -20.03 5.22
C ARG A 289 5.73 -20.05 3.78
N VAL A 290 4.84 -19.13 3.40
CA VAL A 290 4.33 -19.02 2.02
C VAL A 290 5.43 -18.51 1.07
N LYS A 291 6.25 -17.53 1.48
CA LYS A 291 7.40 -17.03 0.72
C LYS A 291 8.37 -18.17 0.36
N LEU A 292 8.88 -18.88 1.37
CA LEU A 292 9.84 -19.98 1.20
C LEU A 292 9.27 -21.15 0.37
N PHE A 293 7.96 -21.39 0.46
CA PHE A 293 7.26 -22.40 -0.35
C PHE A 293 7.18 -21.99 -1.82
N LEU A 294 6.80 -20.75 -2.12
CA LEU A 294 6.77 -20.21 -3.50
C LEU A 294 8.18 -20.18 -4.13
N GLU A 295 9.20 -19.86 -3.33
CA GLU A 295 10.60 -19.88 -3.76
C GLU A 295 11.10 -21.27 -4.20
N GLN A 296 10.58 -22.38 -3.62
CA GLN A 296 10.88 -23.74 -4.10
C GLN A 296 10.53 -23.93 -5.58
N PHE A 297 9.46 -23.29 -6.04
CA PHE A 297 9.00 -23.34 -7.43
C PHE A 297 9.58 -22.23 -8.30
N GLY A 298 10.49 -21.41 -7.77
CA GLY A 298 11.08 -20.25 -8.44
C GLY A 298 10.11 -19.07 -8.60
N ILE A 299 9.02 -19.03 -7.83
CA ILE A 299 8.07 -17.91 -7.82
C ILE A 299 8.59 -16.88 -6.81
N LYS A 300 8.88 -15.66 -7.27
CA LYS A 300 9.37 -14.57 -6.42
C LYS A 300 8.20 -13.84 -5.76
N SER A 301 8.36 -13.53 -4.48
CA SER A 301 7.39 -12.73 -3.71
C SER A 301 8.13 -11.87 -2.67
N CYS A 302 7.57 -10.71 -2.37
CA CYS A 302 8.01 -9.85 -1.27
C CYS A 302 7.08 -10.03 -0.07
N VAL A 303 7.58 -9.79 1.16
CA VAL A 303 6.82 -9.89 2.41
C VAL A 303 6.68 -8.50 3.02
N LEU A 304 5.48 -8.22 3.54
CA LEU A 304 5.14 -7.04 4.31
C LEU A 304 4.55 -7.51 5.65
N ASN A 305 5.29 -7.29 6.74
CA ASN A 305 4.88 -7.57 8.11
C ASN A 305 5.11 -6.33 8.99
N SER A 306 4.59 -6.36 10.21
CA SER A 306 4.68 -5.32 11.25
C SER A 306 6.11 -5.10 11.76
N GLU A 307 6.86 -6.20 11.92
CA GLU A 307 8.22 -6.25 12.47
C GLU A 307 9.28 -5.53 11.63
N LEU A 308 9.00 -5.32 10.33
CA LEU A 308 9.89 -4.56 9.46
C LEU A 308 9.81 -3.04 9.76
N PRO A 309 10.95 -2.33 9.83
CA PRO A 309 10.97 -0.88 10.00
C PRO A 309 10.11 -0.15 8.96
N ILE A 310 9.50 0.97 9.34
CA ILE A 310 8.55 1.71 8.47
C ILE A 310 9.13 2.06 7.08
N ASN A 311 10.41 2.44 7.02
CA ASN A 311 11.10 2.73 5.75
C ASN A 311 11.24 1.49 4.86
N SER A 312 11.49 0.32 5.45
CA SER A 312 11.58 -0.97 4.76
C SER A 312 10.21 -1.41 4.25
N ARG A 313 9.15 -1.21 5.05
CA ARG A 313 7.75 -1.41 4.65
C ARG A 313 7.36 -0.52 3.46
N ILE A 314 7.71 0.76 3.51
CA ILE A 314 7.53 1.70 2.38
C ILE A 314 8.32 1.23 1.14
N HIS A 315 9.56 0.78 1.29
CA HIS A 315 10.38 0.29 0.18
C HIS A 315 9.75 -0.93 -0.52
N VAL A 316 9.29 -1.93 0.24
CA VAL A 316 8.60 -3.12 -0.30
C VAL A 316 7.38 -2.72 -1.13
N VAL A 317 6.58 -1.78 -0.63
CA VAL A 317 5.40 -1.25 -1.34
C VAL A 317 5.82 -0.52 -2.63
N GLN A 318 6.90 0.25 -2.60
CA GLN A 318 7.43 0.91 -3.79
C GLN A 318 7.93 -0.10 -4.83
N GLU A 319 8.63 -1.17 -4.42
CA GLU A 319 9.09 -2.23 -5.33
C GLU A 319 7.92 -2.97 -5.99
N PHE A 320 6.88 -3.29 -5.21
CA PHE A 320 5.63 -3.86 -5.72
C PHE A 320 4.91 -2.88 -6.67
N ASN A 321 4.80 -1.59 -6.32
CA ASN A 321 4.18 -0.59 -7.19
C ASN A 321 4.97 -0.37 -8.49
N LYS A 322 6.31 -0.43 -8.44
CA LYS A 322 7.21 -0.39 -9.62
C LYS A 322 7.19 -1.68 -10.47
N GLY A 323 6.62 -2.78 -9.98
CA GLY A 323 6.60 -4.07 -10.70
C GLY A 323 7.91 -4.86 -10.60
N VAL A 324 8.70 -4.66 -9.55
CA VAL A 324 9.86 -5.52 -9.23
C VAL A 324 9.40 -6.89 -8.73
N TYR A 325 8.26 -6.90 -8.02
CA TYR A 325 7.55 -8.11 -7.60
C TYR A 325 6.09 -7.98 -7.99
N ASP A 326 5.54 -9.03 -8.62
CA ASP A 326 4.10 -9.13 -8.90
C ASP A 326 3.31 -9.73 -7.73
N ILE A 327 3.99 -10.36 -6.76
CA ILE A 327 3.36 -11.01 -5.60
C ILE A 327 3.87 -10.37 -4.32
N LEU A 328 2.95 -9.86 -3.52
CA LEU A 328 3.16 -9.36 -2.16
C LEU A 328 2.44 -10.28 -1.17
N ILE A 329 3.11 -10.70 -0.10
CA ILE A 329 2.51 -11.46 1.00
C ILE A 329 2.44 -10.56 2.23
N ALA A 330 1.27 -10.42 2.83
CA ALA A 330 1.01 -9.52 3.95
C ALA A 330 0.36 -10.26 5.12
N ALA A 331 0.88 -10.05 6.33
CA ALA A 331 0.23 -10.48 7.57
C ALA A 331 -0.81 -9.45 8.00
N ASP A 332 -1.97 -9.90 8.48
CA ASP A 332 -3.05 -9.03 8.98
C ASP A 332 -3.11 -9.09 10.51
N GLU A 333 -2.01 -8.70 11.17
CA GLU A 333 -1.97 -8.62 12.62
C GLU A 333 -2.99 -7.60 13.12
N GLN A 334 -3.96 -8.10 13.88
CA GLN A 334 -4.67 -7.32 14.89
C GLN A 334 -3.97 -7.60 16.21
N GLU A 335 -3.35 -6.58 16.82
CA GLU A 335 -2.78 -6.69 18.16
C GLU A 335 -3.83 -7.25 19.15
N VAL A 336 -3.61 -8.48 19.62
CA VAL A 336 -4.32 -9.04 20.78
C VAL A 336 -3.29 -9.70 21.69
N ILE A 337 -2.41 -8.88 22.28
CA ILE A 337 -1.41 -9.33 23.24
C ILE A 337 -2.03 -9.33 24.63
N GLY A 338 -2.37 -10.51 25.16
CA GLY A 338 -3.10 -10.57 26.43
C GLY A 338 -3.34 -11.92 27.12
N ALA A 339 -2.54 -12.97 26.89
CA ALA A 339 -2.50 -14.13 27.80
C ALA A 339 -1.35 -15.11 27.53
N ARG A 340 -0.44 -15.30 28.50
CA ARG A 340 0.27 -16.58 28.67
C ARG A 340 0.18 -17.02 30.14
N LYS A 341 -0.32 -18.24 30.33
CA LYS A 341 -0.74 -18.81 31.62
C LYS A 341 0.46 -19.27 32.46
N SER A 342 0.39 -19.04 33.77
CA SER A 342 1.01 -19.89 34.80
C SER A 342 -0.10 -20.58 35.63
N LYS A 343 0.22 -21.71 36.27
CA LYS A 343 -0.74 -22.73 36.76
C LYS A 343 -0.96 -22.71 38.27
N LYS A 344 -2.21 -23.02 38.69
CA LYS A 344 -2.66 -23.69 39.96
C LYS A 344 -2.25 -23.02 41.30
N SER A 345 -2.99 -23.11 42.40
CA SER A 345 -3.93 -24.13 42.94
C SER A 345 -5.12 -23.45 43.67
N LYS A 346 -6.36 -24.00 43.63
CA LYS A 346 -7.08 -24.76 44.71
C LYS A 346 -7.10 -24.03 46.08
N GLU A 347 -8.22 -23.85 46.78
CA GLU A 347 -9.44 -24.66 46.98
C GLU A 347 -10.66 -23.73 47.33
N THR A 348 -11.90 -23.97 46.84
CA THR A 348 -13.12 -24.49 47.55
C THR A 348 -13.42 -23.85 48.92
N GLU A 349 -14.64 -23.52 49.36
CA GLU A 349 -16.04 -23.41 48.83
C GLU A 349 -16.85 -22.59 49.89
N GLU A 350 -18.16 -22.29 49.87
CA GLU A 350 -19.36 -22.77 49.15
C GLU A 350 -20.47 -21.66 49.08
N ALA A 351 -21.63 -21.97 48.48
CA ALA A 351 -23.03 -21.51 48.66
C ALA A 351 -23.43 -20.09 49.16
N GLY A 352 -24.45 -19.40 48.58
CA GLY A 352 -25.24 -19.75 47.38
C GLY A 352 -26.52 -18.90 47.13
N SER A 353 -27.09 -19.05 45.92
CA SER A 353 -28.40 -18.57 45.37
C SER A 353 -28.68 -17.05 45.29
N SER A 354 -29.25 -16.49 44.20
CA SER A 354 -29.52 -17.03 42.83
C SER A 354 -29.99 -15.90 41.87
N ASP A 355 -29.42 -15.89 40.66
CA ASP A 355 -29.96 -15.53 39.31
C ASP A 355 -30.68 -14.17 39.06
N GLU A 356 -30.54 -13.49 37.92
CA GLU A 356 -29.57 -13.54 36.79
C GLU A 356 -29.72 -12.21 35.98
N ASP A 357 -28.63 -11.42 35.82
CA ASP A 357 -28.15 -10.73 34.59
C ASP A 357 -27.05 -9.68 34.98
N GLU A 358 -25.79 -10.11 35.11
CA GLU A 358 -24.63 -9.25 35.43
C GLU A 358 -23.87 -8.82 34.15
N GLY A 359 -23.17 -7.68 34.05
CA GLY A 359 -22.95 -6.60 35.01
C GLY A 359 -21.72 -5.74 34.66
N GLU A 360 -21.85 -4.41 34.68
CA GLU A 360 -20.74 -3.45 34.94
C GLU A 360 -20.42 -3.46 36.47
N PRO A 361 -19.45 -2.70 37.08
CA PRO A 361 -18.70 -1.53 36.61
C PRO A 361 -17.23 -1.39 37.14
N GLU A 362 -16.77 -0.13 37.30
CA GLU A 362 -15.47 0.38 37.82
C GLU A 362 -15.23 0.03 39.34
N ASP A 363 -14.09 0.27 40.04
CA ASP A 363 -13.19 1.44 40.02
C ASP A 363 -11.82 1.27 40.76
N LYS A 364 -10.88 2.19 40.47
CA LYS A 364 -9.58 2.59 41.10
C LYS A 364 -8.97 1.77 42.26
N SER A 365 -7.67 1.40 42.09
CA SER A 365 -6.60 2.02 42.91
C SER A 365 -5.18 2.02 42.26
N LYS A 366 -4.49 3.15 42.50
CA LYS A 366 -3.12 3.60 42.14
C LYS A 366 -2.10 2.58 41.57
N ARG A 367 -1.77 2.73 40.27
CA ARG A 367 -0.56 2.18 39.61
C ARG A 367 0.56 3.21 39.49
N ARG A 368 1.80 2.79 39.78
CA ARG A 368 3.03 3.56 39.47
C ARG A 368 3.33 3.42 37.96
N LYS A 369 3.68 4.53 37.32
CA LYS A 369 3.78 4.66 35.85
C LYS A 369 5.19 4.28 35.36
N VAL A 370 5.31 3.26 34.52
CA VAL A 370 6.48 3.04 33.65
C VAL A 370 5.95 3.02 32.22
N SER A 371 6.51 3.90 31.38
CA SER A 371 6.01 4.20 30.04
C SER A 371 6.71 3.38 28.96
N GLY A 372 5.92 2.66 28.17
CA GLY A 372 6.33 1.98 26.95
C GLY A 372 5.08 1.61 26.17
N LYS A 373 4.60 2.52 25.32
CA LYS A 373 3.48 2.31 24.41
C LYS A 373 3.98 2.51 22.99
N GLU A 374 4.53 1.45 22.42
CA GLU A 374 4.47 1.27 20.98
C GLU A 374 3.03 0.82 20.67
N LYS A 375 2.44 1.36 19.60
CA LYS A 375 1.10 1.03 19.09
C LYS A 375 1.29 0.66 17.62
N ASP A 376 0.80 -0.49 17.20
CA ASP A 376 1.21 -1.08 15.93
C ASP A 376 0.36 -0.65 14.73
N TYR A 377 1.02 -0.75 13.58
CA TYR A 377 0.58 -0.25 12.29
C TYR A 377 -0.12 -1.37 11.50
N GLY A 378 -1.45 -1.42 11.55
CA GLY A 378 -2.23 -2.40 10.79
C GLY A 378 -2.09 -2.27 9.27
N ILE A 379 -1.41 -3.23 8.63
CA ILE A 379 -1.12 -3.30 7.18
C ILE A 379 -2.39 -3.25 6.30
N SER A 380 -3.55 -3.62 6.85
CA SER A 380 -4.84 -3.51 6.18
C SER A 380 -5.35 -2.07 5.98
N ARG A 381 -4.64 -1.04 6.48
CA ARG A 381 -4.94 0.39 6.31
C ARG A 381 -3.72 1.18 5.84
N GLY A 382 -3.96 2.31 5.17
CA GLY A 382 -2.95 3.32 4.88
C GLY A 382 -1.90 3.10 3.81
N ILE A 383 -1.76 1.89 3.27
CA ILE A 383 -0.78 1.64 2.21
C ILE A 383 -1.51 1.55 0.85
N ASP A 384 -1.14 2.41 -0.11
CA ASP A 384 -1.71 2.39 -1.47
C ASP A 384 -0.95 1.43 -2.40
N PHE A 385 -1.70 0.51 -3.01
CA PHE A 385 -1.20 -0.52 -3.88
C PHE A 385 -1.74 -0.32 -5.29
N GLN A 386 -0.85 -0.10 -6.25
CA GLN A 386 -1.20 0.32 -7.60
C GLN A 386 -1.32 -0.87 -8.55
N ASN A 387 -2.47 -0.94 -9.23
CA ASN A 387 -2.79 -1.95 -10.25
C ASN A 387 -2.81 -3.40 -9.73
N VAL A 388 -3.35 -3.61 -8.51
CA VAL A 388 -3.63 -4.96 -7.98
C VAL A 388 -4.75 -5.60 -8.77
N ALA A 389 -4.45 -6.69 -9.48
CA ALA A 389 -5.43 -7.46 -10.25
C ALA A 389 -6.21 -8.45 -9.37
N CYS A 390 -5.54 -9.04 -8.36
CA CYS A 390 -6.17 -9.98 -7.43
C CYS A 390 -5.76 -9.75 -5.96
N VAL A 391 -6.71 -9.96 -5.06
CA VAL A 391 -6.48 -10.15 -3.62
C VAL A 391 -6.75 -11.61 -3.28
N LEU A 392 -5.74 -12.34 -2.82
CA LEU A 392 -5.86 -13.71 -2.35
C LEU A 392 -5.87 -13.71 -0.81
N ASN A 393 -7.02 -13.94 -0.19
CA ASN A 393 -7.08 -14.29 1.23
C ASN A 393 -6.69 -15.76 1.37
N PHE A 394 -5.40 -16.00 1.60
CA PHE A 394 -4.86 -17.34 1.87
C PHE A 394 -5.40 -17.86 3.21
N ASP A 395 -5.52 -16.96 4.19
CA ASP A 395 -6.32 -17.17 5.39
C ASP A 395 -7.47 -16.17 5.44
N LEU A 396 -8.65 -16.63 5.84
CA LEU A 396 -9.82 -15.79 5.96
C LEU A 396 -9.62 -14.79 7.11
N PRO A 397 -9.91 -13.50 6.94
CA PRO A 397 -9.81 -12.52 8.02
C PRO A 397 -10.79 -12.85 9.15
N SER A 398 -10.41 -12.53 10.38
CA SER A 398 -11.24 -12.69 11.59
C SER A 398 -12.60 -11.97 11.56
N THR A 399 -12.72 -10.92 10.72
CA THR A 399 -13.92 -10.05 10.67
C THR A 399 -14.31 -9.66 9.25
N SER A 400 -15.61 -9.45 9.04
CA SER A 400 -16.14 -8.93 7.76
C SER A 400 -15.73 -7.49 7.46
N LYS A 401 -15.28 -6.71 8.47
CA LYS A 401 -14.68 -5.38 8.29
C LYS A 401 -13.28 -5.50 7.69
N SER A 402 -12.39 -6.34 8.24
CA SER A 402 -11.07 -6.60 7.63
C SER A 402 -11.23 -7.15 6.20
N TYR A 403 -12.15 -8.11 5.98
CA TYR A 403 -12.45 -8.61 4.64
C TYR A 403 -12.69 -7.50 3.61
N THR A 404 -13.57 -6.54 3.95
CA THR A 404 -13.89 -5.40 3.06
C THR A 404 -12.65 -4.53 2.79
N HIS A 405 -11.81 -4.29 3.81
CA HIS A 405 -10.56 -3.52 3.65
C HIS A 405 -9.49 -4.25 2.82
N ARG A 406 -9.40 -5.58 2.93
CA ARG A 406 -8.49 -6.43 2.14
C ARG A 406 -8.90 -6.44 0.66
N ILE A 407 -10.18 -6.70 0.36
CA ILE A 407 -10.64 -6.74 -1.05
C ILE A 407 -10.60 -5.35 -1.71
N GLY A 408 -10.81 -4.27 -0.95
CA GLY A 408 -10.67 -2.88 -1.41
C GLY A 408 -9.24 -2.45 -1.80
N ARG A 409 -8.27 -3.39 -1.83
CA ARG A 409 -6.93 -3.18 -2.41
C ARG A 409 -6.92 -3.46 -3.92
N THR A 410 -7.88 -4.21 -4.46
CA THR A 410 -8.16 -4.33 -5.90
C THR A 410 -9.41 -3.52 -6.28
N GLY A 411 -9.80 -3.50 -7.56
CA GLY A 411 -11.01 -2.79 -8.01
C GLY A 411 -10.92 -1.26 -8.02
N ARG A 412 -9.70 -0.70 -8.06
CA ARG A 412 -9.47 0.76 -7.94
C ARG A 412 -9.48 1.47 -9.29
N ALA A 413 -9.85 2.75 -9.28
CA ALA A 413 -9.78 3.67 -10.42
C ALA A 413 -10.45 3.13 -11.71
N GLY A 414 -11.70 2.67 -11.61
CA GLY A 414 -12.50 2.20 -12.74
C GLY A 414 -12.11 0.83 -13.30
N LYS A 415 -11.13 0.13 -12.69
CA LYS A 415 -10.72 -1.22 -13.12
C LYS A 415 -11.45 -2.29 -12.33
N THR A 416 -11.84 -3.37 -13.01
CA THR A 416 -12.37 -4.59 -12.36
C THR A 416 -11.29 -5.28 -11.53
N GLY A 417 -11.64 -5.74 -10.33
CA GLY A 417 -10.75 -6.50 -9.46
C GLY A 417 -11.24 -7.93 -9.22
N MET A 418 -10.36 -8.81 -8.75
CA MET A 418 -10.74 -10.14 -8.24
C MET A 418 -10.34 -10.30 -6.77
N ALA A 419 -11.21 -10.90 -5.96
CA ALA A 419 -10.89 -11.38 -4.62
C ALA A 419 -11.14 -12.88 -4.56
N LEU A 420 -10.13 -13.67 -4.17
CA LEU A 420 -10.23 -15.11 -3.96
C LEU A 420 -9.97 -15.41 -2.48
N SER A 421 -10.83 -16.20 -1.85
CA SER A 421 -10.73 -16.55 -0.43
C SER A 421 -10.75 -18.05 -0.22
N PHE A 422 -9.73 -18.56 0.46
CA PHE A 422 -9.76 -19.92 1.01
C PHE A 422 -10.53 -19.92 2.33
N VAL A 423 -11.37 -20.94 2.51
CA VAL A 423 -12.20 -21.17 3.69
C VAL A 423 -12.04 -22.63 4.06
N ILE A 424 -11.69 -22.93 5.31
CA ILE A 424 -11.55 -24.31 5.78
C ILE A 424 -12.88 -24.78 6.37
N PRO A 425 -13.46 -25.89 5.85
CA PRO A 425 -14.60 -26.54 6.48
C PRO A 425 -14.28 -26.98 7.91
N LYS A 426 -15.28 -26.92 8.80
CA LYS A 426 -15.11 -27.22 10.23
C LYS A 426 -14.61 -28.65 10.48
N ASP A 427 -14.96 -29.59 9.61
CA ASP A 427 -14.48 -30.98 9.66
C ASP A 427 -13.02 -31.15 9.18
N GLN A 428 -12.49 -30.20 8.41
CA GLN A 428 -11.14 -30.25 7.83
C GLN A 428 -10.09 -29.54 8.68
N HIS A 429 -10.51 -28.64 9.57
CA HIS A 429 -9.63 -27.95 10.51
C HIS A 429 -8.79 -28.94 11.35
N GLY A 430 -7.48 -28.69 11.46
CA GLY A 430 -6.56 -29.50 12.25
C GLY A 430 -6.11 -30.83 11.63
N LYS A 431 -6.68 -31.28 10.50
CA LYS A 431 -6.30 -32.55 9.84
C LYS A 431 -4.82 -32.55 9.41
N HIS A 432 -4.30 -31.42 8.91
CA HIS A 432 -2.88 -31.28 8.52
C HIS A 432 -2.10 -30.40 9.51
N ARG A 433 -1.74 -30.99 10.66
CA ARG A 433 -1.00 -30.34 11.77
C ARG A 433 0.19 -29.43 11.36
N PRO A 434 1.02 -29.73 10.35
CA PRO A 434 2.15 -28.86 9.97
C PRO A 434 1.74 -27.52 9.35
N THR A 435 0.52 -27.38 8.84
CA THR A 435 0.03 -26.13 8.20
C THR A 435 -1.23 -25.55 8.83
N SER A 436 -1.89 -26.22 9.77
CA SER A 436 -3.09 -25.68 10.42
C SER A 436 -2.83 -24.42 11.25
N THR A 437 -3.68 -23.39 11.10
CA THR A 437 -3.76 -22.23 12.02
C THR A 437 -4.85 -22.41 13.05
N ALA A 438 -4.85 -21.61 14.12
CA ALA A 438 -5.90 -21.63 15.14
C ALA A 438 -7.18 -20.90 14.67
N THR A 439 -7.01 -19.83 13.90
CA THR A 439 -8.08 -18.97 13.36
C THR A 439 -9.03 -19.70 12.42
N SER A 440 -8.51 -20.66 11.63
CA SER A 440 -9.31 -21.40 10.64
C SER A 440 -10.46 -22.22 11.24
N LYS A 441 -10.47 -22.44 12.56
CA LYS A 441 -11.59 -23.05 13.30
C LYS A 441 -12.90 -22.29 13.13
N HIS A 442 -12.84 -20.98 12.87
CA HIS A 442 -13.99 -20.09 12.81
C HIS A 442 -14.40 -19.69 11.38
N ASP A 443 -13.68 -20.18 10.36
CA ASP A 443 -13.82 -19.79 8.95
C ASP A 443 -15.27 -19.80 8.44
N GLU A 444 -16.02 -20.88 8.65
CA GLU A 444 -17.42 -20.98 8.21
C GLU A 444 -18.32 -19.90 8.85
N SER A 445 -18.11 -19.62 10.14
CA SER A 445 -18.90 -18.65 10.89
C SER A 445 -18.59 -17.20 10.47
N VAL A 446 -17.35 -16.95 10.06
CA VAL A 446 -16.92 -15.64 9.55
C VAL A 446 -17.33 -15.46 8.09
N LEU A 447 -17.26 -16.52 7.27
CA LEU A 447 -17.80 -16.53 5.91
C LEU A 447 -19.29 -16.15 5.91
N ALA A 448 -20.10 -16.75 6.79
CA ALA A 448 -21.52 -16.40 6.90
C ALA A 448 -21.74 -14.90 7.21
N LYS A 449 -20.91 -14.32 8.09
CA LYS A 449 -20.92 -12.88 8.41
C LYS A 449 -20.43 -12.01 7.24
N ILE A 450 -19.47 -12.50 6.44
CA ILE A 450 -18.98 -11.83 5.22
C ILE A 450 -20.09 -11.81 4.17
N VAL A 451 -20.67 -12.95 3.81
CA VAL A 451 -21.74 -13.06 2.81
C VAL A 451 -22.93 -12.17 3.17
N LYS A 452 -23.38 -12.20 4.45
CA LYS A 452 -24.47 -11.32 4.93
C LYS A 452 -24.13 -9.83 4.83
N ARG A 453 -22.86 -9.43 5.00
CA ARG A 453 -22.42 -8.03 4.87
C ARG A 453 -22.26 -7.60 3.41
N GLN A 454 -21.70 -8.46 2.57
CA GLN A 454 -21.52 -8.19 1.13
C GLN A 454 -22.87 -8.09 0.42
N GLY A 455 -23.83 -8.98 0.74
CA GLY A 455 -25.21 -8.88 0.22
C GLY A 455 -25.91 -7.57 0.61
N LYS A 456 -25.67 -7.04 1.82
CA LYS A 456 -26.15 -5.71 2.23
C LYS A 456 -25.52 -4.54 1.45
N LEU A 457 -24.36 -4.76 0.83
CA LEU A 457 -23.66 -3.80 -0.03
C LEU A 457 -23.97 -4.04 -1.53
N GLY A 458 -24.91 -4.93 -1.86
CA GLY A 458 -25.24 -5.27 -3.25
C GLY A 458 -24.19 -6.15 -3.95
N HIS A 459 -23.27 -6.77 -3.20
CA HIS A 459 -22.21 -7.62 -3.76
C HIS A 459 -22.48 -9.11 -3.51
N GLU A 460 -22.24 -9.93 -4.53
CA GLU A 460 -22.35 -11.38 -4.48
C GLU A 460 -20.99 -12.04 -4.23
N VAL A 461 -20.94 -13.02 -3.31
CA VAL A 461 -19.76 -13.84 -3.04
C VAL A 461 -19.97 -15.23 -3.63
N LYS A 462 -19.29 -15.54 -4.73
CA LYS A 462 -19.52 -16.74 -5.55
C LYS A 462 -18.67 -17.92 -5.06
N PRO A 463 -19.21 -19.15 -4.99
CA PRO A 463 -18.39 -20.33 -4.78
C PRO A 463 -17.55 -20.61 -6.04
N TYR A 464 -16.26 -20.88 -5.87
CA TYR A 464 -15.36 -21.30 -6.93
C TYR A 464 -14.86 -22.73 -6.65
N HIS A 465 -14.94 -23.59 -7.66
CA HIS A 465 -14.58 -25.00 -7.56
C HIS A 465 -13.41 -25.31 -8.48
N PHE A 466 -12.31 -25.81 -7.91
CA PHE A 466 -11.20 -26.33 -8.69
C PHE A 466 -11.48 -27.78 -9.10
N GLU A 467 -11.11 -28.14 -10.34
CA GLU A 467 -11.12 -29.53 -10.80
C GLU A 467 -9.99 -30.31 -10.12
N MET A 468 -10.21 -30.77 -8.89
CA MET A 468 -9.15 -31.40 -8.08
C MET A 468 -8.45 -32.57 -8.78
N LYS A 469 -9.12 -33.30 -9.68
CA LYS A 469 -8.49 -34.34 -10.53
C LYS A 469 -7.30 -33.82 -11.36
N GLN A 470 -7.33 -32.57 -11.83
CA GLN A 470 -6.22 -31.94 -12.56
C GLN A 470 -5.13 -31.42 -11.60
N VAL A 471 -5.53 -31.01 -10.40
CA VAL A 471 -4.65 -30.44 -9.37
C VAL A 471 -3.87 -31.54 -8.63
N GLU A 472 -4.46 -32.73 -8.47
CA GLU A 472 -3.91 -33.87 -7.73
C GLU A 472 -2.52 -34.29 -8.21
N ALA A 473 -2.28 -34.22 -9.52
CA ALA A 473 -0.99 -34.54 -10.13
C ALA A 473 0.16 -33.62 -9.63
N PHE A 474 -0.15 -32.46 -9.07
CA PHE A 474 0.80 -31.54 -8.44
C PHE A 474 1.02 -31.79 -6.93
N ARG A 475 0.21 -32.64 -6.29
CA ARG A 475 0.23 -32.85 -4.82
C ARG A 475 1.58 -33.36 -4.31
N TYR A 476 2.22 -34.30 -5.00
CA TYR A 476 3.54 -34.82 -4.58
C TYR A 476 4.60 -33.71 -4.49
N ARG A 477 4.61 -32.78 -5.45
CA ARG A 477 5.54 -31.64 -5.47
C ARG A 477 5.26 -30.63 -4.38
N MET A 478 3.99 -30.38 -4.08
CA MET A 478 3.58 -29.57 -2.94
C MET A 478 4.10 -30.21 -1.64
N THR A 479 3.97 -31.54 -1.49
CA THR A 479 4.48 -32.27 -0.32
C THR A 479 6.00 -32.15 -0.18
N ASP A 480 6.77 -32.32 -1.27
CA ASP A 480 8.23 -32.19 -1.24
C ASP A 480 8.71 -30.76 -0.97
N ALA A 481 8.02 -29.75 -1.48
CA ALA A 481 8.27 -28.36 -1.11
C ALA A 481 7.95 -28.09 0.37
N LEU A 482 6.81 -28.56 0.89
CA LEU A 482 6.43 -28.39 2.29
C LEU A 482 7.40 -29.10 3.26
N ARG A 483 8.01 -30.23 2.86
CA ARG A 483 9.08 -30.91 3.62
C ARG A 483 10.33 -30.05 3.76
N ALA A 484 10.67 -29.25 2.75
CA ALA A 484 11.81 -28.32 2.81
C ALA A 484 11.52 -27.08 3.70
N VAL A 485 10.26 -26.65 3.80
CA VAL A 485 9.85 -25.48 4.59
C VAL A 485 9.52 -25.89 6.03
N THR A 486 10.57 -26.09 6.84
CA THR A 486 10.46 -26.38 8.28
C THR A 486 10.20 -25.10 9.11
N ARG A 487 9.78 -25.26 10.37
CA ARG A 487 9.62 -24.13 11.30
C ARG A 487 10.94 -23.40 11.58
N LEU A 488 12.05 -24.14 11.67
CA LEU A 488 13.39 -23.57 11.84
C LEU A 488 13.78 -22.71 10.63
N ALA A 489 13.57 -23.20 9.41
CA ALA A 489 13.89 -22.44 8.20
C ALA A 489 13.05 -21.16 8.07
N VAL A 490 11.80 -21.16 8.57
CA VAL A 490 10.94 -19.96 8.68
C VAL A 490 11.51 -18.96 9.68
N GLN A 491 11.89 -19.41 10.87
CA GLN A 491 12.48 -18.57 11.92
C GLN A 491 13.84 -17.98 11.49
N GLU A 492 14.72 -18.78 10.90
CA GLU A 492 15.99 -18.32 10.32
C GLU A 492 15.76 -17.30 9.21
N ALA A 493 14.74 -17.48 8.36
CA ALA A 493 14.44 -16.54 7.28
C ALA A 493 13.93 -15.18 7.78
N ARG A 494 13.07 -15.20 8.79
CA ARG A 494 12.58 -14.01 9.51
C ARG A 494 13.73 -13.27 10.20
N ALA A 495 14.54 -14.00 10.98
CA ALA A 495 15.70 -13.45 11.68
C ALA A 495 16.72 -12.85 10.71
N ARG A 496 16.99 -13.49 9.57
CA ARG A 496 17.88 -12.95 8.52
C ARG A 496 17.40 -11.60 7.98
N GLU A 497 16.11 -11.47 7.67
CA GLU A 497 15.56 -10.24 7.11
C GLU A 497 15.65 -9.09 8.12
N ILE A 498 15.27 -9.34 9.39
CA ILE A 498 15.42 -8.38 10.49
C ILE A 498 16.89 -7.99 10.71
N ARG A 499 17.82 -8.95 10.75
CA ARG A 499 19.27 -8.68 10.88
C ARG A 499 19.80 -7.79 9.74
N GLN A 500 19.37 -8.05 8.50
CA GLN A 500 19.79 -7.23 7.36
C GLN A 500 19.27 -5.79 7.46
N GLU A 501 18.04 -5.57 7.97
CA GLU A 501 17.51 -4.22 8.17
C GLU A 501 18.16 -3.50 9.36
N LEU A 502 18.51 -4.22 10.45
CA LEU A 502 19.30 -3.68 11.56
C LEU A 502 20.66 -3.17 11.09
N ILE A 503 21.38 -3.93 10.25
CA ILE A 503 22.69 -3.54 9.68
C ILE A 503 22.57 -2.29 8.78
N LYS A 504 21.43 -2.10 8.10
CA LYS A 504 21.17 -0.93 7.23
C LYS A 504 20.66 0.30 8.00
N SER A 505 20.34 0.17 9.29
CA SER A 505 19.72 1.23 10.07
C SER A 505 20.70 2.38 10.37
N GLU A 506 20.43 3.56 9.82
CA GLU A 506 21.21 4.77 10.10
C GLU A 506 21.19 5.17 11.59
N LYS A 507 20.11 4.83 12.33
CA LYS A 507 20.02 5.08 13.78
C LYS A 507 21.02 4.26 14.58
N LEU A 508 21.21 2.99 14.21
CA LEU A 508 22.14 2.06 14.88
C LEU A 508 23.58 2.23 14.39
N LYS A 509 23.82 3.02 13.34
CA LYS A 509 25.16 3.22 12.78
C LYS A 509 26.17 3.71 13.83
N ARG A 510 25.79 4.67 14.68
CA ARG A 510 26.63 5.14 15.80
C ARG A 510 26.85 4.05 16.85
N HIS A 511 25.81 3.28 17.20
CA HIS A 511 25.92 2.16 18.13
C HIS A 511 26.92 1.09 17.66
N PHE A 512 26.95 0.81 16.35
CA PHE A 512 27.90 -0.12 15.73
C PHE A 512 29.29 0.48 15.47
N GLU A 513 29.40 1.81 15.38
CA GLU A 513 30.69 2.53 15.38
C GLU A 513 31.32 2.49 16.80
N GLU A 514 30.51 2.56 17.85
CA GLU A 514 30.93 2.42 19.26
C GLU A 514 31.15 0.94 19.68
N ASN A 515 30.35 0.00 19.16
CA ASN A 515 30.39 -1.43 19.48
C ASN A 515 30.69 -2.30 18.23
N PRO A 516 31.92 -2.27 17.70
CA PRO A 516 32.27 -2.97 16.46
C PRO A 516 32.19 -4.51 16.58
N GLU A 517 32.31 -5.08 17.78
CA GLU A 517 32.17 -6.52 18.01
C GLU A 517 30.73 -7.02 17.84
N GLU A 518 29.71 -6.22 18.20
CA GLU A 518 28.31 -6.59 17.95
C GLU A 518 28.01 -6.60 16.45
N LEU A 519 28.54 -5.63 15.70
CA LEU A 519 28.41 -5.61 14.24
C LEU A 519 29.11 -6.82 13.59
N ARG A 520 30.23 -7.28 14.16
CA ARG A 520 30.91 -8.51 13.73
C ARG A 520 30.04 -9.73 14.03
N GLN A 521 29.52 -9.88 15.25
CA GLN A 521 28.63 -10.99 15.61
C GLN A 521 27.39 -11.03 14.70
N LEU A 522 26.72 -9.90 14.48
CA LEU A 522 25.52 -9.81 13.64
C LEU A 522 25.77 -10.21 12.16
N ARG A 523 27.00 -10.00 11.68
CA ARG A 523 27.47 -10.37 10.33
C ARG A 523 28.01 -11.80 10.22
N HIS A 524 28.55 -12.36 11.29
CA HIS A 524 29.18 -13.69 11.34
C HIS A 524 28.28 -14.78 11.96
N ASP A 525 27.07 -14.42 12.39
CA ASP A 525 26.00 -15.37 12.76
C ASP A 525 25.50 -16.11 11.49
N ASP A 526 26.28 -17.13 11.11
CA ASP A 526 26.13 -17.95 9.90
C ASP A 526 24.84 -18.78 9.92
N GLU A 527 24.24 -18.94 8.74
CA GLU A 527 22.97 -19.64 8.58
C GLU A 527 23.10 -21.15 8.78
N LEU A 528 22.57 -21.66 9.90
CA LEU A 528 22.66 -23.08 10.21
C LEU A 528 21.85 -23.97 9.25
N ARG A 529 20.63 -23.58 8.82
CA ARG A 529 19.74 -24.41 7.97
C ARG A 529 18.79 -23.59 7.06
N SER A 530 19.35 -22.86 6.09
CA SER A 530 18.53 -22.26 5.02
C SER A 530 17.71 -23.29 4.24
N ALA A 531 16.49 -22.93 3.81
CA ALA A 531 15.60 -23.81 3.05
C ALA A 531 16.18 -24.11 1.66
N ARG A 532 16.94 -25.21 1.54
CA ARG A 532 17.64 -25.61 0.31
C ARG A 532 16.66 -25.76 -0.86
N VAL A 533 16.62 -24.75 -1.72
CA VAL A 533 15.77 -24.73 -2.93
C VAL A 533 16.14 -25.89 -3.85
N GLN A 534 15.21 -26.81 -4.05
CA GLN A 534 15.44 -28.00 -4.88
C GLN A 534 15.37 -27.62 -6.37
N PRO A 535 16.46 -27.76 -7.17
CA PRO A 535 16.48 -27.21 -8.53
C PRO A 535 15.40 -27.78 -9.46
N HIS A 536 15.07 -29.07 -9.31
CA HIS A 536 14.07 -29.76 -10.12
C HIS A 536 12.64 -29.26 -9.86
N LEU A 537 12.35 -28.68 -8.69
CA LEU A 537 11.04 -28.11 -8.38
C LEU A 537 10.77 -26.79 -9.13
N LYS A 538 11.75 -26.20 -9.81
CA LYS A 538 11.56 -24.95 -10.58
C LYS A 538 10.85 -25.15 -11.93
N HIS A 539 10.90 -26.33 -12.54
CA HIS A 539 10.30 -26.61 -13.85
C HIS A 539 9.03 -27.47 -13.72
N ILE A 540 8.05 -27.36 -14.63
CA ILE A 540 6.90 -28.29 -14.68
C ILE A 540 7.15 -29.36 -15.76
N PRO A 541 7.29 -30.65 -15.40
CA PRO A 541 7.29 -31.74 -16.38
C PRO A 541 6.04 -31.72 -17.26
N GLU A 542 6.21 -31.95 -18.56
CA GLU A 542 5.13 -31.79 -19.54
C GLU A 542 3.88 -32.65 -19.27
N TYR A 543 4.04 -33.81 -18.63
CA TYR A 543 2.93 -34.70 -18.28
C TYR A 543 2.00 -34.13 -17.20
N LEU A 544 2.44 -33.13 -16.43
CA LEU A 544 1.60 -32.42 -15.45
C LEU A 544 0.84 -31.25 -16.08
N MET A 545 1.15 -30.84 -17.32
CA MET A 545 0.56 -29.66 -17.94
C MET A 545 -0.84 -29.97 -18.52
N PRO A 546 -1.93 -29.37 -18.01
CA PRO A 546 -3.24 -29.53 -18.60
C PRO A 546 -3.26 -29.03 -20.05
N ALA A 547 -4.03 -29.68 -20.93
CA ALA A 547 -4.09 -29.31 -22.35
C ALA A 547 -4.48 -27.82 -22.58
N LYS A 548 -5.32 -27.25 -21.70
CA LYS A 548 -5.66 -25.82 -21.69
C LYS A 548 -4.53 -24.94 -21.14
N GLY A 549 -3.76 -25.44 -20.15
CA GLY A 549 -2.64 -24.73 -19.53
C GLY A 549 -1.43 -24.54 -20.46
N LYS A 550 -1.22 -25.44 -21.43
CA LYS A 550 -0.18 -25.26 -22.46
C LYS A 550 -0.32 -23.91 -23.19
N LYS A 551 -1.54 -23.50 -23.54
CA LYS A 551 -1.82 -22.21 -24.22
C LYS A 551 -1.48 -20.96 -23.39
N GLY A 552 -1.44 -21.06 -22.07
CA GLY A 552 -1.08 -19.93 -21.19
C GLY A 552 0.43 -19.66 -21.14
N LEU A 553 1.25 -20.68 -21.41
CA LEU A 553 2.71 -20.61 -21.41
C LEU A 553 3.31 -20.58 -22.83
N SER A 554 2.59 -21.07 -23.84
CA SER A 554 3.05 -21.13 -25.23
C SER A 554 2.70 -19.87 -26.03
N SER A 555 3.25 -18.70 -25.65
CA SER A 555 3.28 -17.53 -26.53
C SER A 555 4.40 -16.53 -26.18
N GLY A 556 5.45 -16.49 -27.00
CA GLY A 556 6.28 -15.31 -27.24
C GLY A 556 7.31 -14.89 -26.18
N ASP A 557 6.90 -14.68 -24.93
CA ASP A 557 7.64 -13.82 -23.98
C ASP A 557 8.69 -14.55 -23.11
N VAL A 558 9.30 -15.63 -23.62
CA VAL A 558 10.52 -16.22 -23.03
C VAL A 558 11.76 -15.41 -23.46
N GLY A 559 11.71 -14.10 -23.20
CA GLY A 559 12.84 -13.19 -23.30
C GLY A 559 13.46 -12.97 -21.93
N PHE A 560 14.70 -13.43 -21.72
CA PHE A 560 15.49 -13.05 -20.55
C PHE A 560 15.83 -11.55 -20.62
N VAL A 561 14.99 -10.70 -20.01
CA VAL A 561 15.27 -9.26 -19.89
C VAL A 561 16.30 -9.08 -18.76
N SER A 562 17.55 -8.83 -19.15
CA SER A 562 18.62 -8.58 -18.18
C SER A 562 18.44 -7.25 -17.45
N PHE A 563 18.37 -7.28 -16.12
CA PHE A 563 18.25 -6.08 -15.27
C PHE A 563 19.58 -5.33 -15.08
N ARG A 564 20.22 -4.96 -16.19
CA ARG A 564 21.14 -3.82 -16.25
C ARG A 564 20.80 -3.01 -17.49
N LYS A 565 20.44 -1.74 -17.30
CA LYS A 565 20.64 -0.73 -18.36
C LYS A 565 22.14 -0.74 -18.68
N GLN A 566 22.52 -1.40 -19.77
CA GLN A 566 23.82 -1.12 -20.37
C GLN A 566 23.73 0.29 -20.95
N ASN A 567 24.32 1.27 -20.26
CA ASN A 567 24.77 2.46 -20.96
C ASN A 567 25.79 1.98 -21.99
N GLU A 568 25.39 1.98 -23.27
CA GLU A 568 26.24 1.50 -24.35
C GLU A 568 27.47 2.39 -24.51
N ASN A 569 28.58 1.97 -23.93
CA ASN A 569 29.88 2.59 -24.18
C ASN A 569 30.29 2.32 -25.64
N ARG A 570 29.88 3.22 -26.56
CA ARG A 570 30.19 3.22 -28.01
C ARG A 570 31.66 2.93 -28.32
N ILE A 571 32.57 3.31 -27.42
CA ILE A 571 34.02 3.08 -27.50
C ILE A 571 34.38 1.57 -27.54
N ARG A 572 33.65 0.69 -26.87
CA ARG A 572 33.96 -0.75 -26.82
C ARG A 572 33.66 -1.46 -28.14
N LYS A 573 32.48 -1.21 -28.73
CA LYS A 573 32.11 -1.69 -30.08
C LYS A 573 33.07 -1.15 -31.15
N ALA A 574 33.56 0.09 -31.04
CA ALA A 574 34.55 0.65 -31.97
C ALA A 574 35.89 -0.10 -31.94
N ARG A 575 36.38 -0.49 -30.75
CA ARG A 575 37.63 -1.27 -30.60
C ARG A 575 37.50 -2.71 -31.09
N GLU A 576 36.33 -3.34 -30.95
CA GLU A 576 36.08 -4.69 -31.50
C GLU A 576 35.97 -4.66 -33.03
N LYS A 577 35.27 -3.66 -33.62
CA LYS A 577 35.11 -3.55 -35.07
C LYS A 577 36.44 -3.28 -35.81
N ASN A 578 37.40 -2.62 -35.16
CA ASN A 578 38.75 -2.41 -35.68
C ASN A 578 39.71 -3.60 -35.45
N ARG A 579 39.32 -4.62 -34.68
CA ARG A 579 40.11 -5.86 -34.48
C ARG A 579 39.78 -6.97 -35.48
N GLY A 580 38.73 -6.80 -36.29
CA GLY A 580 38.22 -7.82 -37.22
C GLY A 580 38.55 -7.60 -38.71
N LYS A 581 39.39 -6.62 -39.07
CA LYS A 581 39.80 -6.38 -40.47
C LYS A 581 41.30 -6.11 -40.57
N GLY A 582 42.01 -7.06 -41.18
CA GLY A 582 43.47 -7.08 -41.37
C GLY A 582 44.08 -8.31 -40.66
N ASN A 583 44.79 -9.23 -41.31
CA ASN A 583 45.17 -9.34 -42.72
C ASN A 583 45.07 -10.79 -43.20
N GLY A 584 44.73 -10.99 -44.48
CA GLY A 584 44.95 -12.26 -45.15
C GLY A 584 46.14 -12.17 -46.12
N ARG A 585 47.24 -12.88 -45.83
CA ARG A 585 48.11 -13.63 -46.77
C ARG A 585 49.50 -13.93 -46.18
N LYS A 586 49.88 -15.22 -46.26
CA LYS A 586 51.22 -15.82 -46.45
C LYS A 586 52.45 -15.17 -45.77
N PHE A 587 53.20 -15.95 -44.99
CA PHE A 587 54.48 -16.53 -45.43
C PHE A 587 54.94 -17.67 -44.48
N ALA A 588 56.04 -18.36 -44.80
CA ALA A 588 56.40 -19.67 -44.25
C ALA A 588 57.56 -19.65 -43.24
N GLY A 589 57.57 -20.64 -42.34
CA GLY A 589 58.79 -21.34 -41.92
C GLY A 589 59.48 -20.98 -40.59
N VAL A 590 60.32 -21.94 -40.15
CA VAL A 590 61.43 -21.84 -39.17
C VAL A 590 61.15 -22.06 -37.67
N LYS A 591 61.26 -23.35 -37.28
CA LYS A 591 62.07 -23.96 -36.18
C LYS A 591 62.19 -23.31 -34.77
N LYS A 592 61.98 -24.19 -33.77
CA LYS A 592 62.76 -24.41 -32.50
C LYS A 592 63.02 -23.19 -31.57
N LYS A 593 62.78 -23.29 -30.26
CA LYS A 593 63.43 -24.25 -29.35
C LYS A 593 62.55 -24.65 -28.15
N VAL A 594 62.89 -25.80 -27.58
CA VAL A 594 62.27 -26.44 -26.41
C VAL A 594 63.30 -26.48 -25.29
N ASP A 595 62.86 -26.19 -24.05
CA ASP A 595 63.44 -26.56 -22.74
C ASP A 595 64.88 -26.08 -22.44
N PRO A 596 65.25 -25.80 -21.17
CA PRO A 596 65.89 -26.89 -20.41
C PRO A 596 65.72 -26.81 -18.87
N LEU A 597 64.86 -27.70 -18.33
CA LEU A 597 65.01 -28.36 -17.03
C LEU A 597 65.00 -27.49 -15.75
N LYS A 598 64.72 -28.17 -14.62
CA LYS A 598 64.89 -27.69 -13.22
C LYS A 598 63.90 -26.59 -12.80
N THR A 599 63.18 -26.68 -11.69
CA THR A 599 63.18 -27.67 -10.60
C THR A 599 61.86 -27.53 -9.83
N PHE A 600 60.99 -28.54 -9.86
CA PHE A 600 60.01 -28.76 -8.79
C PHE A 600 59.81 -30.25 -8.52
N ASN A 601 60.81 -30.83 -7.88
CA ASN A 601 60.70 -32.14 -7.25
C ASN A 601 60.58 -31.92 -5.74
N ARG A 602 59.36 -32.01 -5.19
CA ARG A 602 59.10 -32.19 -3.76
C ARG A 602 57.69 -32.71 -3.52
N GLY A 603 57.56 -34.04 -3.64
CA GLY A 603 56.52 -34.77 -2.92
C GLY A 603 56.98 -35.13 -1.50
N ARG A 604 56.04 -35.62 -0.69
CA ARG A 604 56.13 -35.96 0.75
C ARG A 604 56.15 -34.74 1.68
N LYS A 605 55.42 -34.74 2.80
CA LYS A 605 54.56 -35.80 3.39
C LYS A 605 53.08 -35.40 3.37
#